data_AF-A0A9K3NAK9-F1
#
_entry.id   AF-A0A9K3NAK9-F1
#
_cell.length_a   1.000
_cell.length_b   1.000
_cell.length_c   1.000
_cell.angle_alpha   90.00
_cell.angle_beta   90.00
_cell.angle_gamma   90.00
#
_symmetry.space_group_name_H-M   'P 1'
#
loop_
_entity.id
_entity.type
_entity.pdbx_description
1 polymer ?
#
loop_
_entity_poly.entity_id
_entity_poly.type
_entity_poly.pdbx_seq_one_letter_code
_entity_poly.pdbx_strand_id
1 'polypeptide(L)'
;MFLILLKWMMLSSKMMNLNHVLLESFAPPEIDTSDLFNFVKLSLATMNHEFNELDLGINNEDEFESLLAFLAPIENDKCSYVDLNFDGILKHIFNCSILHNWIGADTVRDINEMVMFGLCRGDIRKDQLRKTVGGDERIVELAYMYKIPLRSAAGERIRLQSDTLTFVRAVTCFPHVASLFLFKAVEFAMDGAKSVLASEQLPGAMKHSGFCGLIPKCCDPYLMKAYSFAHTAYMVDFGKMINPGDKRSLKSIALRQLDYSKSGIEKLPYSDEFKVGTLRAVGLTDPGVFKKIVDVCNNLCKVVGEPALTFATAEKNHIKNGMICFFEDDSKDVAAGEQGKKSADKLRVTSILNV
;
A
#
# COMPACT_ATOMS: atom_id res chain seq x y z
N MET A 1 -33.83 -9.41 6.29
CA MET A 1 -33.16 -8.14 6.63
C MET A 1 -32.53 -8.14 8.03
N PHE A 2 -33.16 -8.75 9.04
CA PHE A 2 -32.61 -8.86 10.41
C PHE A 2 -31.36 -9.75 10.59
N LEU A 3 -31.16 -10.78 9.74
CA LEU A 3 -30.03 -11.72 9.83
C LEU A 3 -28.67 -11.15 9.35
N ILE A 4 -28.66 -10.05 8.58
CA ILE A 4 -27.43 -9.41 8.09
C ILE A 4 -26.85 -8.44 9.15
N LEU A 5 -27.72 -7.79 9.93
CA LEU A 5 -27.34 -6.94 11.06
C LEU A 5 -26.71 -7.74 12.21
N LEU A 6 -27.22 -8.93 12.51
CA LEU A 6 -26.63 -9.80 13.56
C LEU A 6 -25.20 -10.26 13.23
N LYS A 7 -24.90 -10.47 11.94
CA LYS A 7 -23.57 -10.93 11.48
C LYS A 7 -22.52 -9.81 11.56
N TRP A 8 -22.93 -8.55 11.37
CA TRP A 8 -22.08 -7.36 11.56
C TRP A 8 -21.82 -7.05 13.04
N MET A 9 -22.82 -7.20 13.91
CA MET A 9 -22.65 -6.99 15.36
C MET A 9 -21.73 -8.03 16.01
N MET A 10 -21.71 -9.27 15.51
CA MET A 10 -20.80 -10.30 16.01
C MET A 10 -19.33 -10.06 15.59
N LEU A 11 -19.09 -9.52 14.40
CA LEU A 11 -17.76 -9.12 13.91
C LEU A 11 -17.21 -7.93 14.71
N SER A 12 -18.04 -6.95 15.06
CA SER A 12 -17.60 -5.81 15.89
C SER A 12 -17.24 -6.24 17.32
N SER A 13 -17.96 -7.18 17.92
CA SER A 13 -17.64 -7.65 19.28
C SER A 13 -16.31 -8.41 19.38
N LYS A 14 -15.91 -9.13 18.31
CA LYS A 14 -14.60 -9.80 18.26
C LYS A 14 -13.45 -8.81 18.05
N MET A 15 -13.67 -7.72 17.29
CA MET A 15 -12.71 -6.62 17.17
C MET A 15 -12.59 -5.81 18.48
N MET A 16 -13.69 -5.63 19.23
CA MET A 16 -13.70 -4.89 20.50
C MET A 16 -12.82 -5.55 21.58
N ASN A 17 -12.76 -6.89 21.63
CA ASN A 17 -11.90 -7.60 22.58
C ASN A 17 -10.40 -7.56 22.21
N LEU A 18 -10.05 -7.34 20.94
CA LEU A 18 -8.64 -7.18 20.54
C LEU A 18 -8.08 -5.81 20.92
N ASN A 19 -8.91 -4.76 20.81
CA ASN A 19 -8.50 -3.39 21.13
C ASN A 19 -8.24 -3.17 22.63
N HIS A 20 -8.93 -3.89 23.51
CA HIS A 20 -8.73 -3.76 24.96
C HIS A 20 -7.41 -4.36 25.45
N VAL A 21 -6.82 -5.31 24.72
CA VAL A 21 -5.54 -5.94 25.07
C VAL A 21 -4.33 -5.14 24.57
N LEU A 22 -4.53 -4.23 23.60
CA LEU A 22 -3.44 -3.46 22.96
C LEU A 22 -3.11 -2.11 23.65
N LEU A 23 -4.00 -1.58 24.50
CA LEU A 23 -3.86 -0.22 25.07
C LEU A 23 -3.14 -0.16 26.44
N GLU A 24 -2.90 -1.28 27.12
CA GLU A 24 -2.34 -1.27 28.49
C GLU A 24 -0.81 -1.38 28.57
N SER A 25 -0.06 -1.50 27.46
CA SER A 25 1.36 -1.92 27.50
C SER A 25 2.43 -0.87 27.17
N PHE A 26 2.12 0.39 26.86
CA PHE A 26 3.12 1.33 26.34
C PHE A 26 3.42 2.56 27.19
N ALA A 27 4.54 2.52 27.90
CA ALA A 27 5.33 3.70 28.26
C ALA A 27 6.62 3.71 27.40
N PRO A 28 7.09 4.86 26.87
CA PRO A 28 8.15 4.88 25.86
C PRO A 28 9.57 4.85 26.46
N PRO A 29 10.50 4.02 25.97
CA PRO A 29 11.94 4.19 26.18
C PRO A 29 12.65 4.81 24.96
N GLU A 30 13.70 5.58 25.22
CA GLU A 30 14.49 6.39 24.28
C GLU A 30 15.17 5.58 23.14
N ILE A 31 15.18 6.14 21.92
CA ILE A 31 15.69 5.52 20.68
C ILE A 31 17.02 6.15 20.25
N ASP A 32 18.00 5.31 19.86
CA ASP A 32 19.26 5.71 19.20
C ASP A 32 19.05 5.90 17.68
N THR A 33 19.24 7.14 17.21
CA THR A 33 18.87 7.66 15.88
C THR A 33 19.98 7.63 14.83
N SER A 34 21.11 6.99 15.07
CA SER A 34 22.33 7.14 14.25
C SER A 34 22.31 6.45 12.87
N ASP A 35 21.61 5.32 12.70
CA ASP A 35 21.67 4.50 11.47
C ASP A 35 20.51 4.69 10.48
N LEU A 36 19.34 5.15 10.96
CA LEU A 36 18.21 5.56 10.11
C LEU A 36 18.59 6.80 9.27
N PHE A 37 19.42 7.66 9.87
CA PHE A 37 20.00 8.85 9.26
C PHE A 37 20.81 8.54 8.00
N ASN A 38 21.42 7.35 7.88
CA ASN A 38 22.22 6.96 6.72
C ASN A 38 21.36 6.49 5.52
N PHE A 39 20.17 5.93 5.76
CA PHE A 39 19.24 5.53 4.71
C PHE A 39 18.55 6.75 4.09
N VAL A 40 18.17 7.71 4.93
CA VAL A 40 17.61 9.00 4.48
C VAL A 40 18.72 9.92 3.92
N LYS A 41 19.97 9.87 4.42
CA LYS A 41 21.14 10.57 3.83
C LYS A 41 21.44 10.16 2.39
N LEU A 42 21.26 8.88 2.02
CA LEU A 42 21.46 8.46 0.63
C LEU A 42 20.46 9.14 -0.34
N SER A 43 19.29 9.53 0.18
CA SER A 43 18.26 10.30 -0.53
C SER A 43 18.38 11.83 -0.30
N LEU A 44 18.99 12.28 0.80
CA LEU A 44 19.15 13.70 1.20
C LEU A 44 20.48 14.34 0.73
N ALA A 45 21.47 13.58 0.25
CA ALA A 45 22.77 14.11 -0.20
C ALA A 45 22.70 15.08 -1.39
N THR A 46 21.50 15.35 -1.93
CA THR A 46 21.29 16.30 -3.03
C THR A 46 20.73 17.67 -2.60
N MET A 47 20.28 17.88 -1.36
CA MET A 47 19.58 19.14 -1.01
C MET A 47 19.77 19.53 0.47
N ASN A 48 20.81 20.32 0.76
CA ASN A 48 20.90 21.22 1.93
C ASN A 48 20.12 22.53 1.63
N HIS A 49 19.69 23.41 2.55
CA HIS A 49 20.11 23.78 3.91
C HIS A 49 18.91 24.42 4.67
N GLU A 50 18.90 24.25 6.01
CA GLU A 50 18.39 25.14 7.10
C GLU A 50 16.91 25.58 7.23
N PHE A 51 16.29 25.32 8.40
CA PHE A 51 16.01 26.28 9.50
C PHE A 51 14.91 25.77 10.47
N ASN A 52 14.88 26.35 11.68
CA ASN A 52 14.33 25.83 12.95
C ASN A 52 12.82 26.07 13.24
N GLU A 53 12.28 25.12 14.02
CA GLU A 53 11.40 25.16 15.22
C GLU A 53 9.97 25.75 15.19
N LEU A 54 9.06 24.91 15.70
CA LEU A 54 7.74 25.19 16.28
C LEU A 54 7.23 23.91 16.96
N ASP A 55 7.09 24.01 18.27
CA ASP A 55 6.63 23.00 19.24
C ASP A 55 5.12 23.16 19.47
N LEU A 56 4.35 22.06 19.43
CA LEU A 56 2.93 22.04 19.75
C LEU A 56 2.58 20.73 20.49
N GLY A 57 2.46 20.81 21.82
CA GLY A 57 1.89 19.76 22.66
C GLY A 57 0.36 19.70 22.52
N ILE A 58 -0.20 18.49 22.47
CA ILE A 58 -1.61 18.19 22.15
C ILE A 58 -2.39 17.79 23.41
N ASN A 59 -3.65 18.27 23.57
CA ASN A 59 -4.63 17.76 24.56
C ASN A 59 -6.11 18.10 24.18
N ASN A 60 -6.99 17.08 24.23
CA ASN A 60 -8.47 17.07 24.35
C ASN A 60 -9.40 17.39 23.14
N GLU A 61 -10.60 16.77 23.18
CA GLU A 61 -11.71 16.74 22.18
C GLU A 61 -12.03 18.07 21.45
N ASP A 62 -11.81 19.22 22.09
CA ASP A 62 -12.01 20.54 21.48
C ASP A 62 -11.01 20.82 20.34
N GLU A 63 -9.79 20.28 20.42
CA GLU A 63 -8.80 20.34 19.33
C GLU A 63 -9.20 19.43 18.16
N PHE A 64 -9.81 18.27 18.43
CA PHE A 64 -10.29 17.37 17.37
C PHE A 64 -11.39 18.02 16.52
N GLU A 65 -12.39 18.64 17.16
CA GLU A 65 -13.44 19.38 16.45
C GLU A 65 -12.87 20.64 15.77
N SER A 66 -11.85 21.29 16.34
CA SER A 66 -11.14 22.42 15.70
C SER A 66 -10.34 21.98 14.45
N LEU A 67 -9.65 20.84 14.52
CA LEU A 67 -8.91 20.25 13.40
C LEU A 67 -9.87 19.80 12.28
N LEU A 68 -11.00 19.17 12.63
CA LEU A 68 -12.04 18.80 11.69
C LEU A 68 -12.66 20.02 10.99
N ALA A 69 -12.85 21.12 11.71
CA ALA A 69 -13.33 22.39 11.16
C ALA A 69 -12.32 23.02 10.18
N PHE A 70 -11.01 22.80 10.39
CA PHE A 70 -9.95 23.32 9.53
C PHE A 70 -9.81 22.59 8.17
N LEU A 71 -10.40 21.40 8.04
CA LEU A 71 -10.43 20.66 6.77
C LEU A 71 -11.43 21.34 5.81
N ALA A 72 -10.97 22.36 5.08
CA ALA A 72 -11.79 23.09 4.12
C ALA A 72 -12.37 22.18 3.00
N PRO A 73 -13.59 22.46 2.51
CA PRO A 73 -14.14 21.75 1.35
C PRO A 73 -13.32 22.09 0.09
N ILE A 74 -12.96 21.07 -0.68
CA ILE A 74 -12.25 21.24 -1.96
C ILE A 74 -13.27 21.50 -3.06
N GLU A 75 -12.99 22.50 -3.90
CA GLU A 75 -13.84 22.90 -5.01
C GLU A 75 -14.08 21.77 -6.02
N ASN A 76 -15.36 21.58 -6.32
CA ASN A 76 -15.87 20.54 -7.19
C ASN A 76 -16.03 21.06 -8.60
N ASP A 77 -15.04 20.83 -9.46
CA ASP A 77 -15.23 21.04 -10.89
C ASP A 77 -14.61 19.95 -11.76
N LYS A 78 -15.37 19.62 -12.81
CA LYS A 78 -15.23 18.58 -13.85
C LYS A 78 -13.92 17.74 -13.85
N CYS A 79 -14.07 16.42 -13.67
CA CYS A 79 -12.99 15.44 -13.71
C CYS A 79 -12.36 15.30 -15.11
N SER A 80 -11.12 15.74 -15.28
CA SER A 80 -10.19 15.17 -16.27
C SER A 80 -9.26 14.17 -15.56
N TYR A 81 -8.85 13.13 -16.29
CA TYR A 81 -7.85 12.18 -15.78
C TYR A 81 -6.49 12.89 -15.69
N VAL A 82 -5.92 12.95 -14.50
CA VAL A 82 -4.58 13.47 -14.26
C VAL A 82 -3.72 12.32 -13.73
N ASP A 83 -2.61 12.05 -14.41
CA ASP A 83 -1.67 10.99 -14.04
C ASP A 83 -1.05 11.26 -12.66
N LEU A 84 -0.78 10.18 -11.90
CA LEU A 84 -0.08 10.25 -10.61
C LEU A 84 1.34 10.81 -10.80
N ASN A 85 1.71 11.83 -10.05
CA ASN A 85 3.07 12.37 -9.97
C ASN A 85 3.71 11.94 -8.65
N PHE A 86 4.50 10.87 -8.69
CA PHE A 86 5.19 10.32 -7.52
C PHE A 86 6.12 11.35 -6.87
N ASP A 87 6.97 12.01 -7.66
CA ASP A 87 7.94 12.98 -7.14
C ASP A 87 7.24 14.19 -6.50
N GLY A 88 6.12 14.61 -7.08
CA GLY A 88 5.25 15.64 -6.52
C GLY A 88 4.68 15.25 -5.15
N ILE A 89 4.14 14.03 -5.03
CA ILE A 89 3.61 13.50 -3.75
C ILE A 89 4.73 13.39 -2.71
N LEU A 90 5.90 12.88 -3.10
CA LEU A 90 7.02 12.72 -2.18
C LEU A 90 7.53 14.08 -1.70
N LYS A 91 7.68 15.05 -2.60
CA LYS A 91 8.03 16.42 -2.27
C LYS A 91 6.99 17.06 -1.33
N HIS A 92 5.70 16.81 -1.58
CA HIS A 92 4.61 17.29 -0.71
C HIS A 92 4.73 16.74 0.71
N ILE A 93 4.94 15.41 0.86
CA ILE A 93 5.16 14.78 2.16
C ILE A 93 6.32 15.44 2.91
N PHE A 94 7.48 15.58 2.26
CA PHE A 94 8.65 16.16 2.91
C PHE A 94 8.46 17.63 3.26
N ASN A 95 7.84 18.43 2.38
CA ASN A 95 7.53 19.81 2.68
C ASN A 95 6.61 19.93 3.90
N CYS A 96 5.56 19.11 3.97
CA CYS A 96 4.67 19.05 5.14
C CYS A 96 5.44 18.64 6.41
N SER A 97 6.26 17.59 6.34
CA SER A 97 7.08 17.17 7.48
C SER A 97 8.01 18.27 7.97
N ILE A 98 8.68 18.99 7.05
CA ILE A 98 9.55 20.12 7.38
C ILE A 98 8.76 21.25 8.06
N LEU A 99 7.59 21.60 7.52
CA LEU A 99 6.73 22.64 8.11
C LEU A 99 6.26 22.31 9.54
N HIS A 100 6.20 21.02 9.88
CA HIS A 100 5.84 20.54 11.21
C HIS A 100 7.04 20.17 12.08
N ASN A 101 8.28 20.48 11.65
CA ASN A 101 9.53 20.15 12.34
C ASN A 101 9.72 18.66 12.64
N TRP A 102 9.13 17.79 11.82
CA TRP A 102 9.30 16.34 11.99
C TRP A 102 10.69 15.89 11.55
N ILE A 103 11.33 15.05 12.36
CA ILE A 103 12.58 14.38 11.94
C ILE A 103 12.27 13.25 10.96
N GLY A 104 13.32 12.72 10.32
CA GLY A 104 13.17 11.64 9.33
C GLY A 104 12.46 10.40 9.88
N ALA A 105 12.63 10.09 11.17
CA ALA A 105 11.96 8.96 11.82
C ALA A 105 10.44 9.18 11.93
N ASP A 106 10.00 10.37 12.32
CA ASP A 106 8.58 10.72 12.41
C ASP A 106 7.92 10.67 11.03
N THR A 107 8.59 11.22 10.00
CA THR A 107 8.07 11.16 8.63
C THR A 107 7.88 9.71 8.15
N VAL A 108 8.80 8.81 8.50
CA VAL A 108 8.68 7.38 8.16
C VAL A 108 7.52 6.72 8.92
N ARG A 109 7.34 7.03 10.21
CA ARG A 109 6.17 6.56 10.99
C ARG A 109 4.87 7.02 10.32
N ASP A 110 4.79 8.30 9.98
CA ASP A 110 3.60 8.89 9.38
C ASP A 110 3.27 8.28 8.01
N ILE A 111 4.30 8.01 7.19
CA ILE A 111 4.13 7.25 5.93
C ILE A 111 3.57 5.85 6.20
N ASN A 112 4.12 5.13 7.18
CA ASN A 112 3.66 3.78 7.50
C ASN A 112 2.20 3.78 7.97
N GLU A 113 1.81 4.75 8.80
CA GLU A 113 0.44 4.91 9.27
C GLU A 113 -0.51 5.30 8.13
N MET A 114 -0.11 6.23 7.26
CA MET A 114 -0.89 6.58 6.06
C MET A 114 -1.13 5.37 5.16
N VAL A 115 -0.10 4.53 4.95
CA VAL A 115 -0.22 3.27 4.18
C VAL A 115 -1.17 2.31 4.89
N MET A 116 -1.03 2.12 6.21
CA MET A 116 -1.86 1.22 7.00
C MET A 116 -3.34 1.65 6.96
N PHE A 117 -3.63 2.94 7.16
CA PHE A 117 -4.99 3.48 7.05
C PHE A 117 -5.54 3.31 5.64
N GLY A 118 -4.72 3.58 4.62
CA GLY A 118 -5.10 3.35 3.22
C GLY A 118 -5.46 1.90 2.90
N LEU A 119 -4.71 0.94 3.46
CA LEU A 119 -5.01 -0.49 3.31
C LEU A 119 -6.32 -0.88 4.01
N CYS A 120 -6.51 -0.46 5.26
CA CYS A 120 -7.62 -0.93 6.08
C CYS A 120 -8.95 -0.22 5.77
N ARG A 121 -8.88 1.05 5.34
CA ARG A 121 -10.04 1.94 5.26
C ARG A 121 -10.24 2.57 3.88
N GLY A 122 -9.25 2.48 3.00
CA GLY A 122 -9.23 3.24 1.75
C GLY A 122 -9.20 4.74 2.01
N ASP A 123 -9.72 5.54 1.07
CA ASP A 123 -9.85 6.99 1.27
C ASP A 123 -11.06 7.30 2.16
N ILE A 124 -10.75 7.80 3.36
CA ILE A 124 -11.66 8.01 4.49
C ILE A 124 -12.53 9.24 4.27
N ARG A 125 -13.79 9.15 4.70
CA ARG A 125 -14.75 10.27 4.71
C ARG A 125 -14.94 10.80 6.13
N LYS A 126 -15.24 12.09 6.27
CA LYS A 126 -15.50 12.75 7.55
C LYS A 126 -16.62 12.09 8.34
N ASP A 127 -17.69 11.63 7.67
CA ASP A 127 -18.80 10.88 8.31
C ASP A 127 -18.39 9.51 8.88
N GLN A 128 -17.22 8.99 8.50
CA GLN A 128 -16.65 7.75 9.01
C GLN A 128 -15.74 7.96 10.22
N LEU A 129 -15.26 9.20 10.45
CA LEU A 129 -14.40 9.58 11.58
C LEU A 129 -15.15 9.73 12.90
N ARG A 130 -16.49 9.70 12.88
CA ARG A 130 -17.33 9.77 14.09
C ARG A 130 -17.82 8.39 14.55
N LYS A 131 -17.41 7.33 13.85
CA LYS A 131 -17.92 5.96 14.04
C LYS A 131 -16.84 4.99 14.53
N THR A 132 -15.64 5.49 14.84
CA THR A 132 -14.51 4.67 15.29
C THR A 132 -14.12 5.06 16.71
N VAL A 133 -13.53 4.12 17.46
CA VAL A 133 -13.02 4.35 18.81
C VAL A 133 -11.49 4.39 18.72
N GLY A 134 -10.88 5.51 19.10
CA GLY A 134 -9.42 5.65 19.35
C GLY A 134 -8.48 5.83 18.14
N GLY A 135 -8.95 5.68 16.90
CA GLY A 135 -8.10 5.85 15.69
C GLY A 135 -8.40 7.09 14.85
N ASP A 136 -9.51 7.78 15.12
CA ASP A 136 -10.00 8.88 14.29
C ASP A 136 -9.17 10.17 14.46
N GLU A 137 -8.64 10.42 15.67
CA GLU A 137 -7.78 11.56 15.97
C GLU A 137 -6.50 11.52 15.14
N ARG A 138 -5.82 10.37 15.07
CA ARG A 138 -4.59 10.23 14.30
C ARG A 138 -4.81 10.37 12.79
N ILE A 139 -5.93 9.87 12.28
CA ILE A 139 -6.32 10.06 10.88
C ILE A 139 -6.55 11.55 10.58
N VAL A 140 -7.22 12.26 11.49
CA VAL A 140 -7.47 13.71 11.36
C VAL A 140 -6.16 14.49 11.43
N GLU A 141 -5.27 14.13 12.36
CA GLU A 141 -3.96 14.74 12.52
C GLU A 141 -3.12 14.58 11.24
N LEU A 142 -2.97 13.35 10.73
CA LEU A 142 -2.27 13.09 9.46
C LEU A 142 -2.92 13.84 8.31
N ALA A 143 -4.24 13.88 8.24
CA ALA A 143 -4.94 14.61 7.18
C ALA A 143 -4.71 16.12 7.26
N TYR A 144 -4.66 16.67 8.46
CA TYR A 144 -4.35 18.08 8.68
C TYR A 144 -2.89 18.41 8.36
N MET A 145 -1.94 17.61 8.86
CA MET A 145 -0.50 17.82 8.69
C MET A 145 -0.10 17.70 7.21
N TYR A 146 -0.52 16.61 6.57
CA TYR A 146 -0.17 16.30 5.19
C TYR A 146 -1.18 16.83 4.17
N LYS A 147 -2.15 17.65 4.60
CA LYS A 147 -3.19 18.24 3.74
C LYS A 147 -3.91 17.19 2.88
N ILE A 148 -4.19 16.02 3.48
CA ILE A 148 -4.91 14.94 2.80
C ILE A 148 -6.39 15.31 2.71
N PRO A 149 -6.97 15.33 1.50
CA PRO A 149 -8.36 15.71 1.34
C PRO A 149 -9.30 14.61 1.83
N LEU A 150 -10.23 14.96 2.72
CA LEU A 150 -11.27 14.05 3.20
C LEU A 150 -12.63 14.44 2.61
N ARG A 151 -13.34 13.46 2.06
CA ARG A 151 -14.73 13.66 1.58
C ARG A 151 -15.63 13.90 2.78
N SER A 152 -16.59 14.79 2.66
CA SER A 152 -17.61 15.06 3.68
C SER A 152 -18.65 13.93 3.73
N ALA A 153 -19.08 13.40 2.58
CA ALA A 153 -20.12 12.39 2.51
C ALA A 153 -19.95 11.36 1.37
N ALA A 154 -20.73 10.28 1.43
CA ALA A 154 -20.79 9.28 0.36
C ALA A 154 -21.31 9.90 -0.96
N GLY A 155 -20.66 9.56 -2.07
CA GLY A 155 -21.02 10.09 -3.40
C GLY A 155 -20.38 11.45 -3.74
N GLU A 156 -19.82 12.15 -2.76
CA GLU A 156 -19.00 13.34 -3.01
C GLU A 156 -17.72 12.94 -3.77
N ARG A 157 -17.40 13.73 -4.79
CA ARG A 157 -16.16 13.60 -5.55
C ARG A 157 -15.22 14.70 -5.06
N ILE A 158 -13.92 14.41 -5.05
CA ILE A 158 -12.90 15.44 -4.84
C ILE A 158 -12.04 15.43 -6.08
N ARG A 159 -11.71 16.61 -6.60
CA ARG A 159 -10.71 16.73 -7.67
C ARG A 159 -9.33 16.53 -7.07
N LEU A 160 -8.66 15.47 -7.49
CA LEU A 160 -7.26 15.23 -7.16
C LEU A 160 -6.38 15.78 -8.28
N GLN A 161 -5.38 16.58 -7.94
CA GLN A 161 -4.28 16.93 -8.86
C GLN A 161 -3.35 15.72 -9.02
N SER A 162 -2.33 15.81 -9.89
CA SER A 162 -1.36 14.71 -10.09
C SER A 162 -0.58 14.38 -8.81
N ASP A 163 -0.30 15.40 -8.00
CA ASP A 163 0.56 15.38 -6.81
C ASP A 163 -0.22 15.36 -5.48
N THR A 164 -1.55 15.37 -5.52
CA THR A 164 -2.37 15.32 -4.30
C THR A 164 -2.12 14.02 -3.54
N LEU A 165 -1.67 14.10 -2.30
CA LEU A 165 -1.55 12.95 -1.43
C LEU A 165 -2.93 12.50 -0.92
N THR A 166 -3.21 11.21 -1.02
CA THR A 166 -4.34 10.55 -0.35
C THR A 166 -3.84 9.29 0.35
N PHE A 167 -4.63 8.71 1.27
CA PHE A 167 -4.26 7.44 1.92
C PHE A 167 -4.06 6.32 0.88
N VAL A 168 -4.92 6.22 -0.13
CA VAL A 168 -4.75 5.24 -1.21
C VAL A 168 -3.54 5.56 -2.09
N ARG A 169 -3.25 6.84 -2.36
CA ARG A 169 -2.03 7.22 -3.09
C ARG A 169 -0.76 6.96 -2.27
N ALA A 170 -0.81 7.02 -0.94
CA ALA A 170 0.30 6.57 -0.08
C ALA A 170 0.56 5.06 -0.26
N VAL A 171 -0.49 4.22 -0.31
CA VAL A 171 -0.35 2.77 -0.63
C VAL A 171 0.30 2.55 -1.99
N THR A 172 -0.05 3.36 -2.99
CA THR A 172 0.53 3.28 -4.34
C THR A 172 1.96 3.78 -4.40
N CYS A 173 2.28 4.87 -3.69
CA CYS A 173 3.61 5.44 -3.62
C CYS A 173 4.57 4.57 -2.81
N PHE A 174 4.12 3.91 -1.74
CA PHE A 174 4.96 3.08 -0.87
C PHE A 174 4.52 1.61 -0.87
N PRO A 175 4.53 0.93 -2.03
CA PRO A 175 3.95 -0.38 -2.17
C PRO A 175 4.71 -1.46 -1.40
N HIS A 176 6.01 -1.27 -1.15
CA HIS A 176 6.83 -2.17 -0.34
C HIS A 176 6.37 -2.23 1.11
N VAL A 177 6.01 -1.09 1.70
CA VAL A 177 5.43 -1.00 3.06
C VAL A 177 4.10 -1.76 3.09
N ALA A 178 3.25 -1.53 2.08
CA ALA A 178 1.96 -2.19 1.97
C ALA A 178 2.09 -3.72 1.86
N SER A 179 2.96 -4.22 0.98
CA SER A 179 3.22 -5.66 0.85
C SER A 179 3.76 -6.27 2.14
N LEU A 180 4.65 -5.58 2.85
CA LEU A 180 5.20 -6.05 4.12
C LEU A 180 4.15 -6.13 5.23
N PHE A 181 3.25 -5.14 5.34
CA PHE A 181 2.14 -5.20 6.29
C PHE A 181 1.21 -6.37 6.00
N LEU A 182 0.79 -6.53 4.74
CA LEU A 182 -0.11 -7.62 4.35
C LEU A 182 0.53 -9.01 4.41
N PHE A 183 1.86 -9.09 4.31
CA PHE A 183 2.59 -10.33 4.54
C PHE A 183 2.61 -10.74 6.01
N LYS A 184 2.87 -9.78 6.92
CA LYS A 184 3.01 -10.05 8.36
C LYS A 184 1.67 -10.15 9.08
N ALA A 185 0.70 -9.33 8.68
CA ALA A 185 -0.62 -9.24 9.28
C ALA A 185 -1.66 -9.53 8.21
N VAL A 186 -1.78 -10.83 7.88
CA VAL A 186 -2.69 -11.36 6.84
C VAL A 186 -4.14 -10.93 7.08
N GLU A 187 -4.51 -10.60 8.32
CA GLU A 187 -5.83 -10.09 8.69
C GLU A 187 -6.19 -8.74 8.03
N PHE A 188 -5.20 -7.95 7.61
CA PHE A 188 -5.43 -6.71 6.86
C PHE A 188 -5.69 -6.95 5.37
N ALA A 189 -5.39 -8.15 4.85
CA ALA A 189 -5.60 -8.46 3.45
C ALA A 189 -7.10 -8.67 3.20
N MET A 190 -7.73 -7.72 2.52
CA MET A 190 -9.11 -7.90 2.08
C MET A 190 -9.13 -8.82 0.86
N ASP A 191 -9.86 -9.92 0.96
CA ASP A 191 -10.16 -10.73 -0.23
C ASP A 191 -11.05 -9.94 -1.19
N GLY A 192 -10.85 -10.16 -2.49
CA GLY A 192 -11.75 -9.64 -3.52
C GLY A 192 -13.10 -10.36 -3.51
N ALA A 193 -14.02 -9.91 -4.38
CA ALA A 193 -15.25 -10.64 -4.62
C ALA A 193 -14.94 -12.06 -5.14
N LYS A 194 -15.55 -13.09 -4.54
CA LYS A 194 -15.43 -14.47 -5.03
C LYS A 194 -15.85 -14.54 -6.49
N SER A 195 -14.94 -14.93 -7.37
CA SER A 195 -15.17 -14.93 -8.81
C SER A 195 -14.37 -16.03 -9.52
N VAL A 196 -14.56 -16.15 -10.84
CA VAL A 196 -13.80 -17.06 -11.71
C VAL A 196 -12.30 -16.74 -11.78
N LEU A 197 -11.89 -15.56 -11.31
CA LEU A 197 -10.50 -15.15 -11.26
C LEU A 197 -9.75 -15.81 -10.09
N ALA A 198 -10.47 -16.23 -9.04
CA ALA A 198 -9.94 -16.88 -7.84
C ALA A 198 -8.82 -16.08 -7.15
N SER A 199 -8.93 -14.74 -7.12
CA SER A 199 -7.88 -13.87 -6.58
C SER A 199 -7.66 -14.02 -5.07
N GLU A 200 -8.59 -14.65 -4.35
CA GLU A 200 -8.42 -14.99 -2.93
C GLU A 200 -7.22 -15.92 -2.69
N GLN A 201 -6.82 -16.70 -3.70
CA GLN A 201 -5.69 -17.64 -3.64
C GLN A 201 -4.33 -16.94 -3.65
N LEU A 202 -4.29 -15.66 -4.01
CA LEU A 202 -3.05 -14.89 -4.02
C LEU A 202 -2.53 -14.64 -2.61
N PRO A 203 -1.20 -14.53 -2.43
CA PRO A 203 -0.61 -14.09 -1.18
C PRO A 203 -1.11 -12.68 -0.81
N GLY A 204 -1.29 -12.43 0.50
CA GLY A 204 -1.73 -11.13 1.03
C GLY A 204 -0.87 -9.97 0.54
N ALA A 205 0.45 -10.17 0.42
CA ALA A 205 1.39 -9.17 -0.06
C ALA A 205 1.08 -8.60 -1.46
N MET A 206 0.30 -9.31 -2.30
CA MET A 206 -0.13 -8.82 -3.62
C MET A 206 -1.47 -8.06 -3.59
N LYS A 207 -2.19 -8.09 -2.47
CA LYS A 207 -3.59 -7.64 -2.37
C LYS A 207 -3.72 -6.14 -2.06
N HIS A 208 -3.06 -5.28 -2.84
CA HIS A 208 -3.20 -3.82 -2.73
C HIS A 208 -2.97 -3.09 -4.07
N SER A 209 -3.43 -1.84 -4.16
CA SER A 209 -3.40 -1.04 -5.40
C SER A 209 -1.99 -0.71 -5.90
N GLY A 210 -1.01 -0.65 -4.99
CA GLY A 210 0.38 -0.30 -5.30
C GLY A 210 1.25 -1.45 -5.81
N PHE A 211 0.81 -2.71 -5.72
CA PHE A 211 1.69 -3.87 -5.94
C PHE A 211 2.34 -3.90 -7.34
N CYS A 212 1.66 -3.41 -8.37
CA CYS A 212 2.24 -3.31 -9.72
C CYS A 212 3.57 -2.51 -9.76
N GLY A 213 3.76 -1.58 -8.82
CA GLY A 213 5.02 -0.85 -8.63
C GLY A 213 6.20 -1.69 -8.14
N LEU A 214 5.95 -2.91 -7.66
CA LEU A 214 6.98 -3.85 -7.21
C LEU A 214 7.35 -4.89 -8.27
N ILE A 215 6.75 -4.84 -9.46
CA ILE A 215 7.10 -5.75 -10.54
C ILE A 215 8.37 -5.22 -11.24
N PRO A 216 9.48 -5.98 -11.27
CA PRO A 216 10.73 -5.54 -11.88
C PRO A 216 10.59 -5.35 -13.39
N LYS A 217 11.15 -4.26 -13.93
CA LYS A 217 11.12 -3.94 -15.36
C LYS A 217 12.07 -4.82 -16.17
N CYS A 218 13.18 -5.24 -15.57
CA CYS A 218 14.19 -6.11 -16.17
C CYS A 218 13.75 -7.56 -16.37
N CYS A 219 12.60 -7.98 -15.83
CA CYS A 219 12.25 -9.39 -15.80
C CYS A 219 11.75 -9.92 -17.14
N ASP A 220 11.92 -11.23 -17.34
CA ASP A 220 11.43 -11.94 -18.53
C ASP A 220 9.91 -11.68 -18.74
N PRO A 221 9.43 -11.54 -20.00
CA PRO A 221 8.02 -11.35 -20.30
C PRO A 221 7.07 -12.37 -19.64
N TYR A 222 7.54 -13.61 -19.43
CA TYR A 222 6.83 -14.64 -18.69
C TYR A 222 6.55 -14.21 -17.24
N LEU A 223 7.59 -13.76 -16.52
CA LEU A 223 7.48 -13.32 -15.12
C LEU A 223 6.66 -12.03 -15.03
N MET A 224 6.91 -11.08 -15.92
CA MET A 224 6.14 -9.84 -16.03
C MET A 224 4.65 -10.13 -16.17
N LYS A 225 4.28 -11.03 -17.10
CA LYS A 225 2.89 -11.45 -17.30
C LYS A 225 2.34 -12.15 -16.06
N ALA A 226 3.06 -13.10 -15.47
CA ALA A 226 2.61 -13.83 -14.29
C ALA A 226 2.22 -12.90 -13.13
N TYR A 227 3.11 -11.98 -12.73
CA TYR A 227 2.83 -11.05 -11.63
C TYR A 227 1.78 -10.00 -11.99
N SER A 228 1.86 -9.39 -13.17
CA SER A 228 0.94 -8.32 -13.56
C SER A 228 -0.49 -8.81 -13.77
N PHE A 229 -0.68 -9.97 -14.39
CA PHE A 229 -2.01 -10.54 -14.62
C PHE A 229 -2.60 -11.08 -13.32
N ALA A 230 -1.81 -11.74 -12.47
CA ALA A 230 -2.27 -12.16 -11.16
C ALA A 230 -2.72 -10.97 -10.29
N HIS A 231 -1.91 -9.91 -10.20
CA HIS A 231 -2.29 -8.69 -9.49
C HIS A 231 -3.55 -8.04 -10.07
N THR A 232 -3.64 -7.98 -11.40
CA THR A 232 -4.83 -7.44 -12.08
C THR A 232 -6.08 -8.24 -11.75
N ALA A 233 -5.98 -9.56 -11.63
CA ALA A 233 -7.09 -10.41 -11.23
C ALA A 233 -7.65 -10.00 -9.86
N TYR A 234 -6.76 -9.72 -8.89
CA TYR A 234 -7.14 -9.13 -7.60
C TYR A 234 -7.80 -7.77 -7.75
N MET A 235 -7.22 -6.85 -8.53
CA MET A 235 -7.78 -5.50 -8.71
C MET A 235 -9.18 -5.51 -9.33
N VAL A 236 -9.47 -6.49 -10.19
CA VAL A 236 -10.81 -6.71 -10.75
C VAL A 236 -11.80 -7.17 -9.68
N ASP A 237 -11.45 -8.20 -8.90
CA ASP A 237 -12.31 -8.74 -7.84
C ASP A 237 -12.52 -7.73 -6.70
N PHE A 238 -11.45 -7.04 -6.29
CA PHE A 238 -11.49 -5.97 -5.31
C PHE A 238 -12.39 -4.82 -5.81
N GLY A 239 -12.21 -4.39 -7.06
CA GLY A 239 -13.03 -3.34 -7.68
C GLY A 239 -14.52 -3.68 -7.68
N LYS A 240 -14.89 -4.93 -7.97
CA LYS A 240 -16.28 -5.40 -7.90
C LYS A 240 -16.82 -5.45 -6.48
N MET A 241 -15.99 -5.78 -5.49
CA MET A 241 -16.40 -5.78 -4.09
C MET A 241 -16.72 -4.35 -3.61
N ILE A 242 -15.85 -3.38 -3.90
CA ILE A 242 -16.03 -1.99 -3.44
C ILE A 242 -17.04 -1.20 -4.31
N ASN A 243 -17.31 -1.65 -5.53
CA ASN A 243 -18.30 -1.08 -6.43
C ASN A 243 -19.24 -2.15 -7.01
N PRO A 244 -20.18 -2.69 -6.20
CA PRO A 244 -21.08 -3.75 -6.64
C PRO A 244 -22.06 -3.31 -7.75
N GLY A 245 -22.20 -2.00 -7.98
CA GLY A 245 -23.03 -1.43 -9.04
C GLY A 245 -22.36 -1.38 -10.41
N ASP A 246 -21.11 -1.82 -10.55
CA ASP A 246 -20.40 -1.82 -11.84
C ASP A 246 -21.00 -2.85 -12.82
N LYS A 247 -21.66 -2.35 -13.86
CA LYS A 247 -22.33 -3.16 -14.89
C LYS A 247 -21.41 -3.57 -16.04
N ARG A 248 -20.14 -3.16 -16.05
CA ARG A 248 -19.19 -3.51 -17.12
C ARG A 248 -18.92 -5.01 -17.14
N SER A 249 -18.65 -5.55 -18.32
CA SER A 249 -18.27 -6.96 -18.44
C SER A 249 -16.93 -7.23 -17.74
N LEU A 250 -16.75 -8.46 -17.24
CA LEU A 250 -15.51 -8.86 -16.57
C LEU A 250 -14.27 -8.60 -17.45
N LYS A 251 -14.36 -8.94 -18.74
CA LYS A 251 -13.30 -8.69 -19.72
C LYS A 251 -12.97 -7.20 -19.88
N SER A 252 -13.99 -6.33 -19.94
CA SER A 252 -13.77 -4.89 -20.08
C SER A 252 -13.10 -4.29 -18.84
N ILE A 253 -13.50 -4.72 -17.64
CA ILE A 253 -12.85 -4.30 -16.39
C ILE A 253 -11.41 -4.81 -16.35
N ALA A 254 -11.18 -6.08 -16.69
CA ALA A 254 -9.85 -6.69 -16.73
C ALA A 254 -8.88 -5.95 -17.67
N LEU A 255 -9.28 -5.67 -18.91
CA LEU A 255 -8.44 -4.95 -19.87
C LEU A 255 -8.07 -3.55 -19.37
N ARG A 256 -9.02 -2.82 -18.78
CA ARG A 256 -8.73 -1.51 -18.19
C ARG A 256 -7.78 -1.60 -16.99
N GLN A 257 -7.95 -2.62 -16.15
CA GLN A 257 -7.05 -2.83 -15.00
C GLN A 257 -5.64 -3.23 -15.46
N LEU A 258 -5.48 -3.98 -16.57
CA LEU A 258 -4.17 -4.24 -17.17
C LEU A 258 -3.46 -2.94 -17.58
N ASP A 259 -4.18 -1.96 -18.15
CA ASP A 259 -3.61 -0.66 -18.49
C ASP A 259 -3.10 0.09 -17.25
N TYR A 260 -3.85 0.06 -16.15
CA TYR A 260 -3.43 0.65 -14.87
C TYR A 260 -2.21 -0.08 -14.27
N SER A 261 -2.21 -1.41 -14.29
CA SER A 261 -1.08 -2.22 -13.85
C SER A 261 0.18 -1.88 -14.64
N LYS A 262 0.09 -1.81 -15.98
CA LYS A 262 1.19 -1.41 -16.85
C LYS A 262 1.72 -0.02 -16.50
N SER A 263 0.82 0.95 -16.33
CA SER A 263 1.21 2.31 -15.93
C SER A 263 1.92 2.33 -14.58
N GLY A 264 1.50 1.51 -13.61
CA GLY A 264 2.17 1.44 -12.29
C GLY A 264 3.56 0.81 -12.36
N ILE A 265 3.75 -0.22 -13.19
CA ILE A 265 5.06 -0.84 -13.45
C ILE A 265 6.03 0.19 -14.03
N GLU A 266 5.56 0.98 -15.00
CA GLU A 266 6.38 1.94 -15.75
C GLU A 266 6.73 3.20 -14.94
N LYS A 267 5.77 3.75 -14.20
CA LYS A 267 5.89 5.12 -13.64
C LYS A 267 6.51 5.21 -12.24
N LEU A 268 6.53 4.13 -11.45
CA LEU A 268 7.12 4.20 -10.11
C LEU A 268 8.66 4.08 -10.18
N PRO A 269 9.42 4.94 -9.48
CA PRO A 269 10.87 5.11 -9.70
C PRO A 269 11.73 4.11 -8.92
N TYR A 270 11.16 3.00 -8.43
CA TYR A 270 11.92 1.99 -7.72
C TYR A 270 12.87 1.22 -8.64
N SER A 271 14.10 0.98 -8.19
CA SER A 271 15.06 0.14 -8.92
C SER A 271 14.61 -1.31 -8.92
N ASP A 272 15.03 -2.07 -9.94
CA ASP A 272 14.64 -3.47 -10.05
C ASP A 272 15.23 -4.33 -8.93
N GLU A 273 16.42 -4.00 -8.42
CA GLU A 273 17.02 -4.65 -7.26
C GLU A 273 16.18 -4.45 -5.99
N PHE A 274 15.69 -3.22 -5.77
CA PHE A 274 14.80 -2.93 -4.66
C PHE A 274 13.48 -3.70 -4.75
N LYS A 275 12.90 -3.75 -5.96
CA LYS A 275 11.66 -4.48 -6.24
C LYS A 275 11.84 -5.98 -5.98
N VAL A 276 12.88 -6.59 -6.56
CA VAL A 276 13.21 -8.01 -6.34
C VAL A 276 13.46 -8.30 -4.86
N GLY A 277 14.25 -7.45 -4.19
CA GLY A 277 14.49 -7.58 -2.75
C GLY A 277 13.20 -7.54 -1.93
N THR A 278 12.26 -6.68 -2.30
CA THR A 278 10.94 -6.61 -1.65
C THR A 278 10.14 -7.89 -1.89
N LEU A 279 10.02 -8.35 -3.15
CA LEU A 279 9.31 -9.59 -3.49
C LEU A 279 9.86 -10.80 -2.71
N ARG A 280 11.18 -10.87 -2.53
CA ARG A 280 11.84 -11.90 -1.72
C ARG A 280 11.47 -11.79 -0.24
N ALA A 281 11.53 -10.58 0.32
CA ALA A 281 11.22 -10.34 1.72
C ALA A 281 9.78 -10.74 2.10
N VAL A 282 8.85 -10.66 1.15
CA VAL A 282 7.45 -11.08 1.33
C VAL A 282 7.14 -12.48 0.77
N GLY A 283 8.18 -13.28 0.49
CA GLY A 283 8.05 -14.69 0.10
C GLY A 283 7.44 -14.93 -1.28
N LEU A 284 7.36 -13.92 -2.15
CA LEU A 284 6.75 -14.05 -3.48
C LEU A 284 7.67 -14.74 -4.49
N THR A 285 8.95 -14.90 -4.16
CA THR A 285 9.93 -15.63 -4.99
C THR A 285 10.01 -17.12 -4.66
N ASP A 286 9.20 -17.61 -3.71
CA ASP A 286 9.09 -19.04 -3.43
C ASP A 286 8.39 -19.77 -4.60
N PRO A 287 8.94 -20.87 -5.13
CA PRO A 287 8.32 -21.61 -6.25
C PRO A 287 6.89 -22.10 -5.97
N GLY A 288 6.60 -22.52 -4.73
CA GLY A 288 5.27 -22.99 -4.33
C GLY A 288 4.25 -21.85 -4.30
N VAL A 289 4.65 -20.68 -3.83
CA VAL A 289 3.87 -19.44 -3.90
C VAL A 289 3.68 -19.00 -5.34
N PHE A 290 4.75 -19.01 -6.14
CA PHE A 290 4.72 -18.59 -7.53
C PHE A 290 3.80 -19.46 -8.40
N LYS A 291 3.67 -20.75 -8.09
CA LYS A 291 2.69 -21.62 -8.76
C LYS A 291 1.26 -21.09 -8.63
N LYS A 292 0.87 -20.63 -7.43
CA LYS A 292 -0.46 -20.00 -7.21
C LYS A 292 -0.64 -18.72 -8.01
N ILE A 293 0.43 -17.93 -8.14
CA ILE A 293 0.44 -16.71 -8.97
C ILE A 293 0.19 -17.07 -10.44
N VAL A 294 0.84 -18.11 -10.96
CA VAL A 294 0.62 -18.62 -12.33
C VAL A 294 -0.82 -19.12 -12.52
N ASP A 295 -1.37 -19.84 -11.55
CA ASP A 295 -2.75 -20.35 -11.61
C ASP A 295 -3.78 -19.21 -11.71
N VAL A 296 -3.64 -18.18 -10.87
CA VAL A 296 -4.52 -17.00 -10.90
C VAL A 296 -4.30 -16.15 -12.16
N CYS A 297 -3.05 -15.97 -12.60
CA CYS A 297 -2.72 -15.33 -13.88
C CYS A 297 -3.47 -16.01 -15.04
N ASN A 298 -3.47 -17.35 -15.07
CA ASN A 298 -4.14 -18.12 -16.12
C ASN A 298 -5.66 -17.95 -16.14
N ASN A 299 -6.30 -17.69 -14.99
CA ASN A 299 -7.72 -17.34 -14.95
C ASN A 299 -7.97 -15.99 -15.64
N LEU A 300 -7.10 -14.99 -15.43
CA LEU A 300 -7.20 -13.73 -16.15
C LEU A 300 -6.91 -13.91 -17.65
N CYS A 301 -5.89 -14.70 -18.02
CA CYS A 301 -5.58 -15.00 -19.42
C CYS A 301 -6.81 -15.53 -20.18
N LYS A 302 -7.54 -16.47 -19.60
CA LYS A 302 -8.80 -17.00 -20.18
C LYS A 302 -9.84 -15.90 -20.41
N VAL A 303 -9.99 -14.97 -19.45
CA VAL A 303 -10.95 -13.87 -19.54
C VAL A 303 -10.60 -12.89 -20.67
N VAL A 304 -9.32 -12.55 -20.82
CA VAL A 304 -8.89 -11.56 -21.82
C VAL A 304 -8.58 -12.16 -23.19
N GLY A 305 -8.42 -13.49 -23.29
CA GLY A 305 -8.10 -14.20 -24.54
C GLY A 305 -6.60 -14.31 -24.81
N GLU A 306 -5.80 -14.34 -23.75
CA GLU A 306 -4.34 -14.40 -23.80
C GLU A 306 -3.83 -15.85 -23.61
N PRO A 307 -2.68 -16.24 -24.18
CA PRO A 307 -2.09 -17.55 -23.93
C PRO A 307 -1.82 -17.77 -22.44
N ALA A 308 -2.15 -18.98 -21.98
CA ALA A 308 -1.85 -19.43 -20.63
C ALA A 308 -0.34 -19.67 -20.44
N LEU A 309 0.14 -19.40 -19.24
CA LEU A 309 1.49 -19.72 -18.79
C LEU A 309 1.53 -21.14 -18.23
N THR A 310 2.67 -21.82 -18.33
CA THR A 310 2.89 -23.14 -17.73
C THR A 310 3.97 -23.06 -16.67
N PHE A 311 3.70 -23.61 -15.48
CA PHE A 311 4.68 -23.63 -14.39
C PHE A 311 5.97 -24.35 -14.78
N ALA A 312 5.90 -25.36 -15.65
CA ALA A 312 7.07 -26.05 -16.22
C ALA A 312 8.04 -25.10 -16.96
N THR A 313 7.54 -24.01 -17.54
CA THR A 313 8.39 -22.97 -18.14
C THR A 313 9.19 -22.24 -17.06
N ALA A 314 8.56 -21.93 -15.93
CA ALA A 314 9.24 -21.34 -14.78
C ALA A 314 10.26 -22.29 -14.15
N GLU A 315 9.91 -23.57 -13.97
CA GLU A 315 10.84 -24.59 -13.43
C GLU A 315 12.10 -24.73 -14.26
N LYS A 316 11.97 -24.65 -15.59
CA LYS A 316 13.10 -24.80 -16.50
C LYS A 316 13.96 -23.53 -16.59
N ASN A 317 13.34 -22.36 -16.63
CA ASN A 317 14.01 -21.13 -17.09
C ASN A 317 14.22 -20.10 -15.97
N HIS A 318 13.39 -20.12 -14.92
CA HIS A 318 13.31 -19.03 -13.95
C HIS A 318 13.49 -19.48 -12.50
N ILE A 319 13.46 -20.79 -12.21
CA ILE A 319 13.71 -21.31 -10.87
C ILE A 319 15.17 -21.78 -10.78
N LYS A 320 15.94 -21.13 -9.90
CA LYS A 320 17.32 -21.54 -9.57
C LYS A 320 17.52 -21.47 -8.07
N ASN A 321 18.30 -22.41 -7.53
CA ASN A 321 18.58 -22.48 -6.09
C ASN A 321 17.33 -22.40 -5.19
N GLY A 322 16.20 -22.98 -5.64
CA GLY A 322 14.94 -22.98 -4.91
C GLY A 322 14.18 -21.65 -4.88
N MET A 323 14.48 -20.70 -5.77
CA MET A 323 13.78 -19.42 -5.86
C MET A 323 13.58 -18.96 -7.30
N ILE A 324 12.59 -18.07 -7.51
CA ILE A 324 12.39 -17.35 -8.76
C ILE A 324 13.48 -16.29 -8.94
N CYS A 325 14.26 -16.41 -10.01
CA CYS A 325 15.25 -15.42 -10.45
C CYS A 325 14.64 -14.48 -11.49
N PHE A 326 14.93 -13.19 -11.34
CA PHE A 326 14.43 -12.13 -12.24
C PHE A 326 15.53 -11.57 -13.14
N PHE A 327 16.80 -11.76 -12.77
CA PHE A 327 17.96 -11.34 -13.53
C PHE A 327 18.57 -12.55 -14.25
N GLU A 328 19.20 -12.30 -15.41
CA GLU A 328 20.00 -13.32 -16.10
C GLU A 328 21.23 -13.72 -15.26
N ASP A 329 21.80 -12.74 -14.55
CA ASP A 329 22.92 -12.92 -13.62
C ASP A 329 22.42 -13.24 -12.22
N ASP A 330 22.55 -14.52 -11.84
CA ASP A 330 22.08 -15.06 -10.56
C ASP A 330 22.71 -14.37 -9.34
N SER A 331 23.90 -13.77 -9.48
CA SER A 331 24.56 -13.05 -8.39
C SER A 331 23.82 -11.77 -8.01
N LYS A 332 23.18 -11.10 -8.98
CA LYS A 332 22.35 -9.90 -8.74
C LYS A 332 21.08 -10.25 -8.00
N ASP A 333 20.50 -11.40 -8.32
CA ASP A 333 19.36 -11.94 -7.62
C ASP A 333 19.72 -12.16 -6.14
N VAL A 334 20.79 -12.91 -5.84
CA VAL A 334 21.28 -13.12 -4.46
C VAL A 334 21.51 -11.80 -3.72
N ALA A 335 22.23 -10.86 -4.32
CA ALA A 335 22.50 -9.55 -3.73
C ALA A 335 21.23 -8.73 -3.44
N ALA A 336 20.27 -8.73 -4.37
CA ALA A 336 18.97 -8.10 -4.18
C ALA A 336 18.19 -8.74 -3.01
N GLY A 337 18.31 -10.06 -2.82
CA GLY A 337 17.74 -10.75 -1.67
C GLY A 337 18.34 -10.33 -0.33
N GLU A 338 19.66 -10.19 -0.26
CA GLU A 338 20.33 -9.70 0.96
C GLU A 338 19.98 -8.24 1.27
N GLN A 339 19.87 -7.40 0.24
CA GLN A 339 19.44 -6.00 0.38
C GLN A 339 17.98 -5.91 0.82
N GLY A 340 17.09 -6.70 0.21
CA GLY A 340 15.68 -6.78 0.58
C GLY A 340 15.47 -7.21 2.03
N LYS A 341 16.23 -8.20 2.49
CA LYS A 341 16.23 -8.64 3.89
C LYS A 341 16.67 -7.52 4.85
N LYS A 342 17.78 -6.83 4.54
CA LYS A 342 18.25 -5.68 5.34
C LYS A 342 17.22 -4.55 5.39
N SER A 343 16.56 -4.23 4.28
CA SER A 343 15.51 -3.19 4.23
C SER A 343 14.25 -3.59 5.00
N ALA A 344 13.81 -4.84 4.87
CA ALA A 344 12.68 -5.38 5.61
C ALA A 344 12.97 -5.45 7.13
N ASP A 345 14.21 -5.80 7.51
CA ASP A 345 14.66 -5.83 8.91
C ASP A 345 14.78 -4.41 9.49
N LYS A 346 15.19 -3.41 8.69
CA LYS A 346 15.20 -2.00 9.11
C LYS A 346 13.79 -1.44 9.33
N LEU A 347 12.85 -1.72 8.43
CA LEU A 347 11.42 -1.40 8.60
C LEU A 347 10.78 -2.19 9.77
N ARG A 348 11.36 -3.36 10.10
CA ARG A 348 10.96 -4.20 11.23
C ARG A 348 11.41 -3.63 12.56
N VAL A 349 12.60 -3.04 12.66
CA VAL A 349 13.08 -2.39 13.90
C VAL A 349 12.21 -1.18 14.26
N THR A 350 11.72 -0.43 13.27
CA THR A 350 10.79 0.70 13.49
C THR A 350 9.36 0.27 13.86
N SER A 351 8.97 -0.99 13.58
CA SER A 351 7.63 -1.52 13.88
C SER A 351 7.58 -2.51 15.05
N ILE A 352 8.73 -3.02 15.52
CA ILE A 352 8.83 -4.00 16.63
C ILE A 352 9.41 -3.38 17.91
N LEU A 353 10.01 -2.19 17.88
CA LEU A 353 10.44 -1.50 19.11
C LEU A 353 9.30 -0.88 19.93
N ASN A 354 8.05 -1.10 19.53
CA ASN A 354 6.89 -0.83 20.35
C ASN A 354 6.04 -2.12 20.46
N VAL A 355 6.41 -3.02 21.38
CA VAL A 355 5.48 -3.91 22.15
C VAL A 355 5.55 -3.56 23.63
#